data_AF-A0A098LH05-F1
#
_entry.id   AF-A0A098LH05-F1
#
_cell.length_a   1.000
_cell.length_b   1.000
_cell.length_c   1.000
_cell.angle_alpha   90.00
_cell.angle_beta   90.00
_cell.angle_gamma   90.00
#
_symmetry.space_group_name_H-M   'P 1'
#
loop_
_entity.id
_entity.type
_entity.pdbx_description
1 polymer ?
#
loop_
_entity_poly.entity_id
_entity_poly.type
_entity_poly.pdbx_seq_one_letter_code
_entity_poly.pdbx_strand_id
1 'polypeptide(L)'
;MHLRRDKYLGDIVTTQFFKMKKLIIILGLTIFNLTSCIETKEEAKEEQTVMTVQPAEQPTTPQSDFNANEQIVIQKSDLYYFRDLESNIGLKVGFISLSDIYPLSEHADSLAIPNFEDVNKNNLQYFKLSSEYRNRFLSKTKISKDDSVFIYDYSNDVLFSFPVKKLNVVAYLSVYVDKSDCPCSQYDYMIGFEINKDSLTGFDKYLNYSLAYVGKENPFILGQMRPISWERIDIKEFPVQKSNIANNVFRQLDLKKGNAYLYNSELYRYYIQEYMEISTGSYLAHRLLIVLDRKGENLIMERAFSESEGTSMVPLNFGIEHSNNDDLKEQWTGYLFKDKPQVVFGFESHSFGCPNIIFLDSKERDLYINCDNRH
;
A
#
# COMPACT_ATOMS: atom_id res chain seq x y z
N MET A 1 -34.34 -29.19 60.98
CA MET A 1 -33.11 -29.99 60.88
C MET A 1 -32.29 -29.36 59.75
N HIS A 2 -31.15 -28.76 60.13
CA HIS A 2 -30.12 -27.97 59.41
C HIS A 2 -30.33 -27.47 57.96
N LEU A 3 -29.95 -26.24 57.58
CA LEU A 3 -29.82 -24.90 58.18
C LEU A 3 -29.46 -23.97 57.00
N ARG A 4 -30.08 -22.80 56.92
CA ARG A 4 -29.76 -21.68 56.01
C ARG A 4 -28.37 -21.09 56.27
N ARG A 5 -27.77 -20.47 55.23
CA ARG A 5 -26.95 -19.24 55.24
C ARG A 5 -27.07 -18.61 53.83
N ASP A 6 -27.56 -17.38 53.64
CA ASP A 6 -26.87 -16.07 53.81
C ASP A 6 -25.63 -15.96 52.91
N LYS A 7 -25.26 -14.87 52.23
CA LYS A 7 -25.75 -13.49 52.00
C LYS A 7 -24.78 -12.87 50.96
N TYR A 8 -25.18 -11.74 50.38
CA TYR A 8 -24.44 -10.85 49.46
C TYR A 8 -23.06 -10.35 49.92
N LEU A 9 -22.20 -9.99 48.95
CA LEU A 9 -21.18 -8.91 48.84
C LEU A 9 -20.17 -9.37 47.74
N GLY A 10 -19.72 -8.61 46.74
CA GLY A 10 -19.21 -7.23 46.72
C GLY A 10 -17.75 -7.29 46.21
N ASP A 11 -17.48 -6.62 45.07
CA ASP A 11 -16.28 -5.82 44.78
C ASP A 11 -14.84 -6.41 44.53
N ILE A 12 -14.32 -6.02 43.34
CA ILE A 12 -12.99 -5.43 43.03
C ILE A 12 -11.74 -6.36 42.86
N VAL A 13 -10.88 -5.93 41.90
CA VAL A 13 -9.43 -6.15 41.68
C VAL A 13 -9.02 -7.54 41.13
N THR A 14 -8.07 -7.77 40.20
CA THR A 14 -6.90 -7.00 39.71
C THR A 14 -6.38 -7.63 38.41
N THR A 15 -5.85 -6.76 37.56
CA THR A 15 -4.76 -6.95 36.57
C THR A 15 -3.72 -8.01 36.94
N GLN A 16 -3.35 -8.87 35.98
CA GLN A 16 -2.01 -9.47 35.92
C GLN A 16 -1.42 -9.37 34.52
N PHE A 17 -0.46 -8.44 34.41
CA PHE A 17 0.57 -8.36 33.38
C PHE A 17 1.49 -9.59 33.44
N PHE A 18 1.70 -10.27 32.32
CA PHE A 18 2.84 -11.16 32.15
C PHE A 18 3.95 -10.45 31.37
N LYS A 19 5.04 -10.15 32.09
CA LYS A 19 6.35 -9.78 31.54
C LYS A 19 7.00 -11.03 30.96
N MET A 20 7.31 -11.04 29.66
CA MET A 20 8.31 -11.98 29.11
C MET A 20 9.60 -11.23 28.78
N LYS A 21 10.67 -11.69 29.42
CA LYS A 21 12.04 -11.19 29.30
C LYS A 21 12.63 -11.60 27.96
N LYS A 22 13.37 -10.65 27.37
CA LYS A 22 14.30 -10.82 26.24
C LYS A 22 15.22 -12.03 26.42
N LEU A 23 15.32 -12.85 25.39
CA LEU A 23 16.47 -13.72 25.14
C LEU A 23 16.95 -13.44 23.71
N ILE A 24 18.02 -12.67 23.58
CA ILE A 24 18.70 -12.40 22.31
C ILE A 24 19.81 -13.44 22.20
N ILE A 25 19.74 -14.32 21.21
CA ILE A 25 20.83 -15.22 20.82
C ILE A 25 21.48 -14.61 19.58
N ILE A 26 22.68 -14.05 19.78
CA ILE A 26 23.58 -13.59 18.72
C ILE A 26 24.31 -14.83 18.19
N LEU A 27 24.10 -15.20 16.93
CA LEU A 27 25.01 -16.10 16.22
C LEU A 27 25.78 -15.28 15.19
N GLY A 28 27.04 -14.98 15.52
CA GLY A 28 27.99 -14.39 14.59
C GLY A 28 28.53 -15.45 13.64
N LEU A 29 28.57 -15.12 12.35
CA LEU A 29 29.38 -15.82 11.35
C LEU A 29 30.10 -14.77 10.52
N THR A 30 31.36 -14.58 10.88
CA THR A 30 32.39 -13.89 10.10
C THR A 30 33.04 -14.86 9.11
N ILE A 31 33.94 -14.31 8.27
CA ILE A 31 34.91 -14.94 7.36
C ILE A 31 34.26 -15.35 6.01
N PHE A 32 34.59 -14.79 4.84
CA PHE A 32 35.91 -14.56 4.23
C PHE A 32 35.91 -13.38 3.25
N ASN A 33 36.87 -12.47 3.43
CA ASN A 33 37.42 -11.63 2.37
C ASN A 33 38.60 -12.39 1.73
N LEU A 34 38.60 -12.55 0.41
CA LEU A 34 39.83 -12.72 -0.36
C LEU A 34 39.76 -11.88 -1.64
N THR A 35 40.82 -11.09 -1.76
CA THR A 35 41.26 -10.22 -2.84
C THR A 35 41.57 -10.97 -4.14
N SER A 36 41.32 -10.35 -5.29
CA SER A 36 42.33 -10.29 -6.36
C SER A 36 42.14 -9.07 -7.25
N CYS A 37 43.21 -8.28 -7.36
CA CYS A 37 43.43 -7.26 -8.36
C CYS A 37 43.33 -7.81 -9.79
N ILE A 38 43.00 -6.95 -10.76
CA ILE A 38 43.80 -6.73 -11.98
C ILE A 38 43.41 -5.36 -12.55
N GLU A 39 44.42 -4.50 -12.71
CA GLU A 39 44.40 -3.27 -13.50
C GLU A 39 44.31 -3.59 -14.99
N THR A 40 43.63 -2.74 -15.76
CA THR A 40 44.18 -2.20 -17.00
C THR A 40 43.43 -0.92 -17.39
N LYS A 41 44.21 0.15 -17.55
CA LYS A 41 43.83 1.41 -18.20
C LYS A 41 43.69 1.18 -19.71
N GLU A 42 42.76 1.88 -20.36
CA GLU A 42 43.08 2.76 -21.49
C GLU A 42 41.88 3.66 -21.86
N GLU A 43 42.19 4.73 -22.57
CA GLU A 43 41.50 6.01 -22.64
C GLU A 43 40.46 6.12 -23.78
N ALA A 44 39.49 7.00 -23.53
CA ALA A 44 38.89 8.02 -24.42
C ALA A 44 38.55 7.69 -25.89
N LYS A 45 37.30 8.01 -26.27
CA LYS A 45 37.01 9.21 -27.09
C LYS A 45 35.52 9.52 -27.23
N GLU A 46 35.26 10.82 -27.19
CA GLU A 46 34.03 11.52 -27.57
C GLU A 46 33.54 11.15 -28.97
N GLU A 47 32.23 11.27 -29.20
CA GLU A 47 31.77 11.80 -30.48
C GLU A 47 30.57 12.73 -30.28
N GLN A 48 30.57 13.74 -31.13
CA GLN A 48 29.92 15.02 -31.00
C GLN A 48 28.48 15.03 -31.52
N THR A 49 27.75 15.98 -30.94
CA THR A 49 26.57 16.66 -31.46
C THR A 49 26.77 17.14 -32.90
N VAL A 50 25.78 16.91 -33.77
CA VAL A 50 25.59 17.76 -34.97
C VAL A 50 24.14 18.23 -35.00
N MET A 51 24.02 19.55 -35.04
CA MET A 51 22.80 20.33 -35.03
C MET A 51 22.49 20.80 -36.47
N THR A 52 21.19 20.92 -36.76
CA THR A 52 20.53 21.84 -37.73
C THR A 52 20.75 21.63 -39.24
N VAL A 53 19.63 21.56 -39.99
CA VAL A 53 19.20 22.60 -40.95
C VAL A 53 17.67 22.48 -41.18
N GLN A 54 16.92 23.56 -40.92
CA GLN A 54 15.61 23.86 -41.52
C GLN A 54 15.83 24.70 -42.79
N PRO A 55 14.89 24.67 -43.76
CA PRO A 55 14.18 25.93 -44.02
C PRO A 55 12.69 25.83 -44.42
N ALA A 56 11.99 26.90 -44.02
CA ALA A 56 10.86 27.60 -44.67
C ALA A 56 9.41 27.12 -44.50
N GLU A 57 8.63 28.00 -43.85
CA GLU A 57 7.16 28.13 -43.79
C GLU A 57 6.56 28.42 -45.19
N GLN A 58 5.27 28.18 -45.49
CA GLN A 58 4.08 28.97 -45.09
C GLN A 58 2.78 28.38 -45.75
N PRO A 59 1.55 28.93 -45.58
CA PRO A 59 0.56 28.76 -44.50
C PRO A 59 -0.80 28.15 -44.94
N THR A 60 -1.60 27.61 -44.01
CA THR A 60 -3.08 27.64 -44.09
C THR A 60 -3.74 27.29 -42.75
N THR A 61 -4.61 28.19 -42.26
CA THR A 61 -5.57 28.07 -41.14
C THR A 61 -6.52 26.88 -41.32
N PRO A 62 -7.13 26.26 -40.27
CA PRO A 62 -8.15 26.92 -39.42
C PRO A 62 -8.36 26.39 -37.96
N GLN A 63 -9.02 27.25 -37.16
CA GLN A 63 -10.01 26.97 -36.09
C GLN A 63 -9.81 25.91 -34.99
N SER A 64 -10.19 26.39 -33.79
CA SER A 64 -10.80 25.72 -32.64
C SER A 64 -9.85 25.19 -31.55
N ASP A 65 -9.57 26.09 -30.60
CA ASP A 65 -9.05 25.75 -29.28
C ASP A 65 -10.12 25.00 -28.48
N PHE A 66 -10.07 23.67 -28.54
CA PHE A 66 -10.56 22.79 -27.49
C PHE A 66 -9.43 21.80 -27.18
N ASN A 67 -8.55 22.16 -26.26
CA ASN A 67 -7.61 21.22 -25.66
C ASN A 67 -8.40 20.29 -24.72
N ALA A 68 -8.89 19.19 -25.30
CA ALA A 68 -9.13 17.96 -24.58
C ALA A 68 -7.79 17.22 -24.40
N ASN A 69 -7.63 16.58 -23.24
CA ASN A 69 -6.58 15.64 -22.86
C ASN A 69 -5.29 16.24 -22.28
N GLU A 70 -5.37 16.80 -21.08
CA GLU A 70 -4.31 16.53 -20.10
C GLU A 70 -4.55 15.09 -19.59
N GLN A 71 -3.85 14.11 -20.19
CA GLN A 71 -3.82 12.76 -19.63
C GLN A 71 -3.18 12.82 -18.24
N ILE A 72 -3.92 12.45 -17.21
CA ILE A 72 -3.39 12.27 -15.86
C ILE A 72 -2.44 11.07 -15.88
N VAL A 73 -1.15 11.33 -16.09
CA VAL A 73 -0.12 10.30 -15.96
C VAL A 73 0.17 10.15 -14.47
N ILE A 74 -0.44 9.13 -13.84
CA ILE A 74 -0.07 8.68 -12.50
C ILE A 74 1.37 8.20 -12.59
N GLN A 75 2.31 8.97 -12.04
CA GLN A 75 3.71 8.58 -12.02
C GLN A 75 3.94 7.49 -10.97
N LYS A 76 5.03 6.75 -11.16
CA LYS A 76 5.49 5.75 -10.19
C LYS A 76 5.73 6.49 -8.86
N SER A 77 4.87 6.28 -7.86
CA SER A 77 4.86 6.83 -6.48
C SER A 77 3.79 7.87 -6.09
N ASP A 78 2.67 7.98 -6.79
CA ASP A 78 1.66 9.00 -6.41
C ASP A 78 0.55 8.53 -5.46
N LEU A 79 0.52 7.25 -5.08
CA LEU A 79 -0.51 6.72 -4.19
C LEU A 79 0.05 6.42 -2.80
N TYR A 80 -0.71 6.76 -1.77
CA TYR A 80 -0.26 6.67 -0.38
C TYR A 80 -1.30 5.97 0.49
N TYR A 81 -0.81 5.24 1.48
CA TYR A 81 -1.62 4.73 2.57
C TYR A 81 -2.21 5.85 3.40
N PHE A 82 -3.47 5.66 3.80
CA PHE A 82 -4.12 6.55 4.75
C PHE A 82 -4.28 5.84 6.10
N ARG A 83 -3.56 6.33 7.11
CA ARG A 83 -3.46 5.68 8.42
C ARG A 83 -4.41 6.34 9.43
N ASP A 84 -5.12 5.53 10.21
CA ASP A 84 -5.89 5.99 11.35
C ASP A 84 -5.01 6.15 12.60
N LEU A 85 -4.72 7.40 13.00
CA LEU A 85 -3.96 7.65 14.23
C LEU A 85 -4.82 7.57 15.50
N GLU A 86 -6.15 7.46 15.37
CA GLU A 86 -7.03 7.36 16.54
C GLU A 86 -6.85 6.00 17.19
N SER A 87 -6.86 4.94 16.39
CA SER A 87 -6.63 3.58 16.84
C SER A 87 -5.20 3.35 17.35
N ASN A 88 -4.21 4.10 16.83
CA ASN A 88 -2.80 3.92 17.17
C ASN A 88 -2.37 4.71 18.42
N ILE A 89 -2.74 6.00 18.49
CA ILE A 89 -2.27 6.92 19.54
C ILE A 89 -3.39 7.79 20.14
N GLY A 90 -4.66 7.51 19.84
CA GLY A 90 -5.81 8.22 20.41
C GLY A 90 -6.08 9.61 19.83
N LEU A 91 -5.47 9.96 18.70
CA LEU A 91 -5.70 11.25 18.03
C LEU A 91 -6.67 11.09 16.87
N LYS A 92 -7.72 11.92 16.79
CA LYS A 92 -8.70 11.95 15.70
C LYS A 92 -8.12 12.49 14.39
N VAL A 93 -7.12 11.82 13.87
CA VAL A 93 -6.33 12.23 12.71
C VAL A 93 -6.21 11.06 11.75
N GLY A 94 -6.64 11.27 10.51
CA GLY A 94 -6.16 10.49 9.38
C GLY A 94 -4.80 11.05 8.95
N PHE A 95 -3.83 10.18 8.73
CA PHE A 95 -2.45 10.58 8.43
C PHE A 95 -1.95 9.95 7.13
N ILE A 96 -1.37 10.79 6.27
CA ILE A 96 -0.76 10.39 5.02
C ILE A 96 0.73 10.64 5.15
N SER A 97 1.52 9.58 5.33
CA SER A 97 2.97 9.74 5.32
C SER A 97 3.47 9.97 3.90
N LEU A 98 4.39 10.93 3.77
CA LEU A 98 5.06 11.28 2.53
C LEU A 98 6.59 11.09 2.66
N SER A 99 7.03 10.37 3.70
CA SER A 99 8.44 10.09 3.95
C SER A 99 9.11 9.28 2.83
N ASP A 100 8.36 8.44 2.10
CA ASP A 100 8.90 7.70 0.94
C ASP A 100 9.44 8.61 -0.17
N ILE A 101 8.94 9.85 -0.26
CA ILE A 101 9.38 10.85 -1.24
C ILE A 101 10.05 12.08 -0.61
N TYR A 102 10.12 12.16 0.73
CA TYR A 102 10.73 13.29 1.42
C TYR A 102 12.18 12.96 1.79
N PRO A 103 13.18 13.51 1.07
CA PRO A 103 14.58 13.20 1.34
C PRO A 103 15.01 13.74 2.71
N LEU A 104 15.31 12.83 3.64
CA LEU A 104 15.88 13.12 4.95
C LEU A 104 17.43 13.14 4.87
N SER A 105 18.06 13.90 5.76
CA SER A 105 19.53 14.02 5.84
C SER A 105 20.01 14.34 7.25
N GLU A 106 20.93 13.54 7.79
CA GLU A 106 21.50 13.71 9.14
C GLU A 106 22.33 15.00 9.34
N HIS A 107 22.51 15.83 8.31
CA HIS A 107 23.23 17.08 8.46
C HIS A 107 22.40 18.11 9.25
N ALA A 108 23.03 18.81 10.21
CA ALA A 108 22.31 19.65 11.18
C ALA A 108 21.56 20.86 10.55
N ASP A 109 21.99 21.34 9.39
CA ASP A 109 21.25 22.38 8.62
C ASP A 109 20.09 21.81 7.79
N SER A 110 20.07 20.49 7.62
CA SER A 110 19.18 19.74 6.73
C SER A 110 18.05 19.05 7.49
N LEU A 111 17.91 19.37 8.78
CA LEU A 111 16.88 18.80 9.64
C LEU A 111 15.48 18.97 9.02
N ALA A 112 14.76 17.87 8.90
CA ALA A 112 13.38 17.83 8.44
C ALA A 112 12.39 18.27 9.53
N ILE A 113 12.83 18.24 10.78
CA ILE A 113 12.07 18.58 11.99
C ILE A 113 12.93 19.44 12.94
N PRO A 114 12.33 20.14 13.92
CA PRO A 114 13.09 20.88 14.93
C PRO A 114 14.05 19.99 15.72
N ASN A 115 15.19 20.53 16.16
CA ASN A 115 16.03 19.85 17.14
C ASN A 115 15.26 19.76 18.48
N PHE A 116 15.27 18.58 19.09
CA PHE A 116 14.49 18.26 20.28
C PHE A 116 15.17 18.63 21.60
N GLU A 117 16.34 19.29 21.57
CA GLU A 117 17.03 19.79 22.77
C GLU A 117 16.10 20.65 23.67
N ASP A 118 15.12 21.33 23.07
CA ASP A 118 14.16 22.21 23.78
C ASP A 118 12.68 21.74 23.72
N VAL A 119 12.39 20.57 23.14
CA VAL A 119 11.01 20.12 22.95
C VAL A 119 10.53 19.33 24.16
N ASN A 120 9.35 19.68 24.67
CA ASN A 120 8.69 18.92 25.72
C ASN A 120 8.53 17.46 25.29
N LYS A 121 9.14 16.54 26.04
CA LYS A 121 9.11 15.08 25.77
C LYS A 121 7.69 14.52 25.57
N ASN A 122 6.68 15.16 26.14
CA ASN A 122 5.28 14.76 25.98
C ASN A 122 4.75 14.94 24.54
N ASN A 123 5.38 15.81 23.74
CA ASN A 123 4.96 16.10 22.36
C ASN A 123 5.81 15.34 21.31
N LEU A 124 6.72 14.47 21.74
CA LEU A 124 7.58 13.71 20.81
C LEU A 124 6.81 12.67 20.00
N GLN A 125 5.64 12.21 20.47
CA GLN A 125 4.86 11.24 19.70
C GLN A 125 4.31 11.85 18.41
N TYR A 126 3.86 13.10 18.47
CA TYR A 126 3.15 13.76 17.38
C TYR A 126 3.20 15.27 17.56
N PHE A 127 3.60 16.00 16.52
CA PHE A 127 3.59 17.45 16.55
C PHE A 127 3.49 18.07 15.16
N LYS A 128 2.92 19.28 15.13
CA LYS A 128 2.81 20.10 13.92
C LYS A 128 4.13 20.79 13.61
N LEU A 129 4.54 20.75 12.34
CA LEU A 129 5.70 21.47 11.85
C LEU A 129 5.40 22.97 11.67
N SER A 130 6.39 23.81 12.00
CA SER A 130 6.31 25.25 11.78
C SER A 130 6.25 25.59 10.29
N SER A 131 5.89 26.83 9.96
CA SER A 131 5.81 27.29 8.57
C SER A 131 7.12 27.13 7.80
N GLU A 132 8.27 27.23 8.47
CA GLU A 132 9.59 27.03 7.84
C GLU A 132 9.78 25.58 7.40
N TYR A 133 9.63 24.62 8.32
CA TYR A 133 9.72 23.18 8.04
C TYR A 133 8.66 22.74 7.03
N ARG A 134 7.44 23.27 7.13
CA ARG A 134 6.37 23.01 6.16
C ARG A 134 6.75 23.47 4.75
N ASN A 135 7.32 24.67 4.58
CA ASN A 135 7.75 25.14 3.26
C ASN A 135 8.91 24.30 2.71
N ARG A 136 9.85 23.89 3.58
CA ARG A 136 10.95 22.98 3.23
C ARG A 136 10.42 21.63 2.77
N PHE A 137 9.50 21.04 3.52
CA PHE A 137 8.83 19.79 3.18
C PHE A 137 8.21 19.85 1.78
N LEU A 138 7.32 20.82 1.53
CA LEU A 138 6.67 20.99 0.23
C LEU A 138 7.68 21.19 -0.91
N SER A 139 8.72 21.98 -0.69
CA SER A 139 9.76 22.22 -1.69
C SER A 139 10.55 20.95 -2.03
N LYS A 140 10.86 20.12 -1.03
CA LYS A 140 11.68 18.91 -1.20
C LYS A 140 10.89 17.75 -1.79
N THR A 141 9.61 17.64 -1.48
CA THR A 141 8.68 16.68 -2.08
C THR A 141 8.14 17.13 -3.44
N LYS A 142 8.43 18.37 -3.85
CA LYS A 142 7.93 19.01 -5.08
C LYS A 142 6.39 19.14 -5.12
N ILE A 143 5.75 19.18 -3.95
CA ILE A 143 4.31 19.40 -3.82
C ILE A 143 4.02 20.90 -3.83
N SER A 144 3.14 21.35 -4.71
CA SER A 144 2.69 22.73 -4.80
C SER A 144 1.67 23.07 -3.71
N LYS A 145 1.61 24.34 -3.31
CA LYS A 145 0.54 24.84 -2.42
C LYS A 145 -0.83 24.85 -3.11
N ASP A 146 -0.84 24.85 -4.44
CA ASP A 146 -2.05 24.83 -5.26
C ASP A 146 -2.55 23.41 -5.54
N ASP A 147 -1.76 22.39 -5.19
CA ASP A 147 -2.20 20.99 -5.26
C ASP A 147 -3.29 20.72 -4.22
N SER A 148 -3.94 19.56 -4.39
CA SER A 148 -4.88 19.01 -3.44
C SER A 148 -4.50 17.58 -3.06
N VAL A 149 -4.88 17.20 -1.85
CA VAL A 149 -4.87 15.81 -1.40
C VAL A 149 -6.24 15.23 -1.67
N PHE A 150 -6.32 14.22 -2.53
CA PHE A 150 -7.52 13.46 -2.83
C PHE A 150 -7.49 12.16 -2.05
N ILE A 151 -8.54 11.87 -1.29
CA ILE A 151 -8.64 10.65 -0.48
C ILE A 151 -9.91 9.95 -0.87
N TYR A 152 -9.77 8.71 -1.35
CA TYR A 152 -10.88 7.90 -1.82
C TYR A 152 -11.04 6.66 -0.94
N ASP A 153 -12.18 6.55 -0.27
CA ASP A 153 -12.66 5.30 0.30
C ASP A 153 -13.44 4.54 -0.77
N TYR A 154 -12.80 3.54 -1.37
CA TYR A 154 -13.38 2.75 -2.45
C TYR A 154 -14.42 1.73 -1.95
N SER A 155 -14.52 1.51 -0.64
CA SER A 155 -15.50 0.57 -0.07
C SER A 155 -16.86 1.21 0.15
N ASN A 156 -16.86 2.48 0.57
CA ASN A 156 -18.06 3.29 0.80
C ASN A 156 -18.36 4.23 -0.37
N ASP A 157 -17.50 4.26 -1.38
CA ASP A 157 -17.61 5.11 -2.57
C ASP A 157 -17.65 6.62 -2.23
N VAL A 158 -16.77 7.05 -1.33
CA VAL A 158 -16.69 8.45 -0.86
C VAL A 158 -15.31 9.03 -1.16
N LEU A 159 -15.29 10.19 -1.82
CA LEU A 159 -14.07 10.92 -2.15
C LEU A 159 -14.11 12.33 -1.53
N PHE A 160 -13.04 12.69 -0.83
CA PHE A 160 -12.80 14.06 -0.40
C PHE A 160 -11.54 14.65 -1.04
N SER A 161 -11.53 15.98 -1.14
CA SER A 161 -10.38 16.75 -1.61
C SER A 161 -10.06 17.85 -0.62
N PHE A 162 -8.78 17.97 -0.28
CA PHE A 162 -8.27 18.94 0.69
C PHE A 162 -7.16 19.78 0.05
N PRO A 163 -7.31 21.11 -0.04
CA PRO A 163 -6.27 21.96 -0.61
C PRO A 163 -5.00 21.91 0.23
N VAL A 164 -3.85 21.63 -0.39
CA VAL A 164 -2.55 21.51 0.31
C VAL A 164 -2.25 22.76 1.13
N LYS A 165 -2.53 23.96 0.62
CA LYS A 165 -2.35 25.23 1.35
C LYS A 165 -3.08 25.32 2.70
N LYS A 166 -4.14 24.54 2.92
CA LYS A 166 -4.91 24.50 4.17
C LYS A 166 -4.47 23.39 5.12
N LEU A 167 -3.66 22.44 4.65
CA LEU A 167 -3.21 21.30 5.43
C LEU A 167 -1.96 21.64 6.25
N ASN A 168 -1.95 21.13 7.48
CA ASN A 168 -0.77 21.11 8.31
C ASN A 168 0.13 19.94 7.87
N VAL A 169 1.44 20.17 7.97
CA VAL A 169 2.42 19.09 7.90
C VAL A 169 2.80 18.75 9.33
N VAL A 170 2.80 17.47 9.64
CA VAL A 170 3.08 16.95 10.98
C VAL A 170 4.18 15.90 10.92
N ALA A 171 4.85 15.74 12.05
CA ALA A 171 5.73 14.62 12.32
C ALA A 171 5.06 13.70 13.33
N TYR A 172 5.03 12.41 13.03
CA TYR A 172 4.49 11.35 13.86
C TYR A 172 5.59 10.32 14.09
N LEU A 173 5.94 10.09 15.36
CA LEU A 173 6.98 9.11 15.72
C LEU A 173 6.51 7.71 15.31
N SER A 174 7.37 7.01 14.57
CA SER A 174 7.14 5.65 14.09
C SER A 174 6.76 4.72 15.23
N VAL A 175 5.86 3.78 14.95
CA VAL A 175 5.44 2.73 15.91
C VAL A 175 6.59 1.81 16.33
N TYR A 176 7.73 1.86 15.64
CA TYR A 176 8.93 1.08 15.95
C TYR A 176 9.86 1.74 16.96
N VAL A 177 9.54 2.96 17.42
CA VAL A 177 10.37 3.72 18.34
C VAL A 177 9.56 4.11 19.57
N ASP A 178 10.06 3.75 20.76
CA ASP A 178 9.50 4.22 22.01
C ASP A 178 10.05 5.62 22.33
N LYS A 179 9.15 6.54 22.66
CA LYS A 179 9.52 7.90 23.10
C LYS A 179 10.44 7.91 24.34
N SER A 180 10.46 6.84 25.15
CA SER A 180 11.38 6.70 26.29
C SER A 180 12.83 6.57 25.86
N ASP A 181 13.07 6.10 24.63
CA ASP A 181 14.39 5.79 24.10
C ASP A 181 14.99 6.96 23.33
N CYS A 182 14.26 8.07 23.20
CA CYS A 182 14.75 9.32 22.61
C CYS A 182 15.95 9.91 23.42
N PRO A 183 16.91 10.63 22.80
CA PRO A 183 16.71 11.51 21.64
C PRO A 183 16.46 10.74 20.35
N CYS A 184 15.34 11.06 19.70
CA CYS A 184 14.93 10.40 18.46
C CYS A 184 15.55 11.11 17.26
N SER A 185 16.06 10.35 16.31
CA SER A 185 16.48 10.86 15.01
C SER A 185 15.27 11.30 14.21
N GLN A 186 15.45 12.21 13.25
CA GLN A 186 14.40 12.53 12.29
C GLN A 186 13.97 11.32 11.44
N TYR A 187 14.84 10.32 11.28
CA TYR A 187 14.50 9.05 10.61
C TYR A 187 13.58 8.17 11.44
N ASP A 188 13.32 8.53 12.69
CA ASP A 188 12.30 7.87 13.52
C ASP A 188 10.89 8.45 13.26
N TYR A 189 10.79 9.60 12.57
CA TYR A 189 9.53 10.29 12.33
C TYR A 189 8.98 10.07 10.91
N MET A 190 7.71 9.69 10.84
CA MET A 190 6.89 9.75 9.64
C MET A 190 6.39 11.18 9.46
N ILE A 191 6.58 11.75 8.28
CA ILE A 191 6.30 13.17 8.00
C ILE A 191 5.33 13.27 6.84
N GLY A 192 4.25 14.01 7.04
CA GLY A 192 3.24 14.16 6.02
C GLY A 192 2.04 15.00 6.45
N PHE A 193 0.91 14.80 5.78
CA PHE A 193 -0.30 15.60 6.02
C PHE A 193 -1.19 14.97 7.09
N GLU A 194 -1.71 15.82 7.98
CA GLU A 194 -2.83 15.47 8.85
C GLU A 194 -4.16 15.80 8.18
N ILE A 195 -5.18 14.99 8.44
CA ILE A 195 -6.56 15.22 8.05
C ILE A 195 -7.42 15.02 9.28
N ASN A 196 -8.27 15.98 9.61
CA ASN A 196 -9.19 15.85 10.74
C ASN A 196 -10.19 14.73 10.43
N LYS A 197 -10.20 13.67 11.26
CA LYS A 197 -11.06 12.50 11.04
C LYS A 197 -12.55 12.85 11.09
N ASP A 198 -12.94 13.85 11.88
CA ASP A 198 -14.34 14.29 11.93
C ASP A 198 -14.82 14.91 10.58
N SER A 199 -13.89 15.28 9.68
CA SER A 199 -14.24 15.76 8.33
C SER A 199 -14.47 14.65 7.30
N LEU A 200 -14.17 13.39 7.65
CA LEU A 200 -14.26 12.23 6.78
C LEU A 200 -15.59 11.50 6.93
N THR A 201 -16.70 12.26 6.86
CA THR A 201 -18.03 11.66 7.01
C THR A 201 -18.29 10.64 5.89
N GLY A 202 -18.71 9.43 6.25
CA GLY A 202 -19.01 8.35 5.30
C GLY A 202 -17.84 7.44 4.97
N PHE A 203 -16.64 7.71 5.50
CA PHE A 203 -15.50 6.80 5.39
C PHE A 203 -15.63 5.63 6.36
N ASP A 204 -14.93 4.55 6.04
CA ASP A 204 -14.71 3.42 6.91
C ASP A 204 -14.06 3.89 8.21
N LYS A 205 -14.51 3.31 9.32
CA LYS A 205 -14.13 3.73 10.67
C LYS A 205 -12.61 3.67 10.89
N TYR A 206 -11.95 2.69 10.28
CA TYR A 206 -10.51 2.44 10.44
C TYR A 206 -9.69 2.89 9.23
N LEU A 207 -10.34 3.48 8.22
CA LEU A 207 -9.72 3.98 6.98
C LEU A 207 -9.00 2.88 6.19
N ASN A 208 -9.33 1.60 6.40
CA ASN A 208 -8.61 0.46 5.82
C ASN A 208 -8.73 0.40 4.29
N TYR A 209 -9.82 0.96 3.75
CA TYR A 209 -10.14 0.96 2.32
C TYR A 209 -9.93 2.33 1.68
N SER A 210 -9.09 3.17 2.29
CA SER A 210 -8.83 4.53 1.82
C SER A 210 -7.45 4.66 1.16
N LEU A 211 -7.43 5.30 0.00
CA LEU A 211 -6.22 5.60 -0.76
C LEU A 211 -6.07 7.10 -0.93
N ALA A 212 -4.86 7.62 -0.75
CA ALA A 212 -4.57 9.04 -0.90
C ALA A 212 -3.69 9.30 -2.13
N TYR A 213 -3.95 10.42 -2.82
CA TYR A 213 -3.15 10.94 -3.92
C TYR A 213 -2.92 12.44 -3.72
N VAL A 214 -1.73 12.93 -4.05
CA VAL A 214 -1.41 14.36 -3.97
C VAL A 214 -1.08 14.88 -5.36
N GLY A 215 -1.85 15.88 -5.83
CA GLY A 215 -1.59 16.51 -7.12
C GLY A 215 -2.64 17.54 -7.49
N LYS A 216 -2.60 18.00 -8.74
CA LYS A 216 -3.51 19.05 -9.23
C LYS A 216 -4.93 18.55 -9.44
N GLU A 217 -5.08 17.30 -9.89
CA GLU A 217 -6.35 16.72 -10.29
C GLU A 217 -6.63 15.41 -9.59
N ASN A 218 -7.92 15.11 -9.40
CA ASN A 218 -8.37 13.84 -8.84
C ASN A 218 -8.10 12.70 -9.84
N PRO A 219 -7.29 11.67 -9.49
CA PRO A 219 -7.06 10.54 -10.38
C PRO A 219 -8.18 9.48 -10.29
N PHE A 220 -9.00 9.49 -9.24
CA PHE A 220 -9.94 8.43 -8.93
C PHE A 220 -11.25 8.54 -9.71
N ILE A 221 -11.89 7.39 -9.92
CA ILE A 221 -13.25 7.28 -10.45
C ILE A 221 -14.18 6.63 -9.40
N LEU A 222 -15.31 7.28 -9.15
CA LEU A 222 -16.32 6.83 -8.19
C LEU A 222 -17.22 5.75 -8.80
N GLY A 223 -17.72 4.85 -7.96
CA GLY A 223 -18.80 3.90 -8.25
C GLY A 223 -18.41 2.72 -9.12
N GLN A 224 -17.12 2.56 -9.43
CA GLN A 224 -16.64 1.52 -10.36
C GLN A 224 -15.77 0.45 -9.72
N MET A 225 -15.50 0.55 -8.42
CA MET A 225 -14.86 -0.50 -7.64
C MET A 225 -15.91 -1.44 -7.05
N ARG A 226 -15.63 -2.74 -7.06
CA ARG A 226 -16.52 -3.77 -6.51
C ARG A 226 -15.71 -4.81 -5.74
N PRO A 227 -16.22 -5.31 -4.60
CA PRO A 227 -15.61 -6.45 -3.96
C PRO A 227 -15.76 -7.67 -4.86
N ILE A 228 -14.74 -8.51 -4.91
CA ILE A 228 -14.86 -9.82 -5.54
C ILE A 228 -15.68 -10.70 -4.60
N SER A 229 -16.61 -11.51 -5.12
CA SER A 229 -17.32 -12.54 -4.36
C SER A 229 -17.05 -13.88 -5.01
N TRP A 230 -16.26 -14.71 -4.33
CA TRP A 230 -15.80 -15.98 -4.87
C TRP A 230 -16.86 -17.07 -4.76
N GLU A 231 -17.16 -17.72 -5.86
CA GLU A 231 -18.00 -18.92 -5.92
C GLU A 231 -17.11 -20.15 -6.10
N ARG A 232 -17.29 -21.17 -5.25
CA ARG A 232 -16.51 -22.41 -5.37
C ARG A 232 -16.94 -23.19 -6.61
N ILE A 233 -15.96 -23.70 -7.37
CA ILE A 233 -16.17 -24.51 -8.58
C ILE A 233 -15.47 -25.87 -8.47
N ASP A 234 -15.76 -26.80 -9.39
CA ASP A 234 -14.96 -28.02 -9.51
C ASP A 234 -13.55 -27.66 -10.00
N ILE A 235 -12.53 -28.31 -9.44
CA ILE A 235 -11.11 -28.10 -9.79
C ILE A 235 -10.87 -28.34 -11.30
N LYS A 236 -11.66 -29.20 -11.95
CA LYS A 236 -11.57 -29.46 -13.40
C LYS A 236 -12.02 -28.28 -14.26
N GLU A 237 -12.81 -27.36 -13.71
CA GLU A 237 -13.26 -26.15 -14.39
C GLU A 237 -12.20 -25.04 -14.35
N PHE A 238 -11.18 -25.16 -13.48
CA PHE A 238 -10.06 -24.21 -13.45
C PHE A 238 -9.25 -24.29 -14.75
N PRO A 239 -9.00 -23.17 -15.45
CA PRO A 239 -8.41 -23.15 -16.80
C PRO A 239 -6.89 -23.29 -16.76
N VAL A 240 -6.38 -24.38 -16.17
CA VAL A 240 -4.93 -24.64 -15.98
C VAL A 240 -4.14 -24.60 -17.30
N GLN A 241 -4.75 -25.01 -18.40
CA GLN A 241 -4.17 -24.97 -19.75
C GLN A 241 -3.85 -23.55 -20.24
N LYS A 242 -4.44 -22.53 -19.61
CA LYS A 242 -4.20 -21.11 -19.93
C LYS A 242 -3.09 -20.49 -19.09
N SER A 243 -2.57 -21.16 -18.06
CA SER A 243 -1.58 -20.61 -17.13
C SER A 243 -0.17 -21.08 -17.41
N ASN A 244 0.76 -20.15 -17.60
CA ASN A 244 2.18 -20.51 -17.66
C ASN A 244 2.74 -20.83 -16.28
N ILE A 245 2.28 -20.14 -15.22
CA ILE A 245 2.73 -20.38 -13.85
C ILE A 245 2.39 -21.81 -13.42
N ALA A 246 1.15 -22.25 -13.61
CA ALA A 246 0.73 -23.60 -13.24
C ALA A 246 1.51 -24.67 -14.01
N ASN A 247 1.71 -24.46 -15.31
CA ASN A 247 2.29 -25.47 -16.19
C ASN A 247 3.82 -25.58 -16.08
N ASN A 248 4.50 -24.48 -15.75
CA ASN A 248 5.96 -24.41 -15.75
C ASN A 248 6.56 -24.26 -14.35
N VAL A 249 6.00 -23.40 -13.50
CA VAL A 249 6.56 -23.10 -12.18
C VAL A 249 6.04 -24.09 -11.15
N PHE A 250 4.72 -24.14 -10.96
CA PHE A 250 4.12 -24.96 -9.90
C PHE A 250 4.23 -26.46 -10.17
N ARG A 251 4.37 -26.86 -11.44
CA ARG A 251 4.63 -28.26 -11.80
C ARG A 251 5.98 -28.78 -11.26
N GLN A 252 6.93 -27.89 -10.99
CA GLN A 252 8.24 -28.24 -10.45
C GLN A 252 8.26 -28.24 -8.91
N LEU A 253 7.17 -27.79 -8.28
CA LEU A 253 7.02 -27.73 -6.83
C LEU A 253 6.17 -28.91 -6.35
N ASP A 254 6.43 -29.35 -5.12
CA ASP A 254 5.68 -30.45 -4.48
C ASP A 254 4.35 -29.92 -3.88
N LEU A 255 3.43 -29.55 -4.78
CA LEU A 255 2.16 -28.91 -4.44
C LEU A 255 0.94 -29.77 -4.78
N LYS A 256 -0.02 -29.81 -3.86
CA LYS A 256 -1.34 -30.44 -4.03
C LYS A 256 -2.38 -29.38 -4.35
N LYS A 257 -3.18 -29.58 -5.40
CA LYS A 257 -4.31 -28.69 -5.71
C LYS A 257 -5.35 -28.73 -4.59
N GLY A 258 -5.69 -27.55 -4.07
CA GLY A 258 -6.77 -27.29 -3.13
C GLY A 258 -8.07 -26.90 -3.85
N ASN A 259 -8.85 -26.01 -3.24
CA ASN A 259 -10.11 -25.54 -3.83
C ASN A 259 -9.89 -24.61 -5.03
N ALA A 260 -10.89 -24.57 -5.91
CA ALA A 260 -10.94 -23.62 -7.01
C ALA A 260 -12.18 -22.73 -6.87
N TYR A 261 -12.06 -21.48 -7.33
CA TYR A 261 -13.10 -20.47 -7.24
C TYR A 261 -13.20 -19.66 -8.53
N LEU A 262 -14.39 -19.14 -8.79
CA LEU A 262 -14.73 -18.28 -9.92
C LEU A 262 -15.39 -17.00 -9.42
N TYR A 263 -15.07 -15.89 -10.08
CA TYR A 263 -15.85 -14.68 -10.04
C TYR A 263 -16.05 -14.14 -11.46
N ASN A 264 -17.26 -13.67 -11.75
CA ASN A 264 -17.64 -13.17 -13.06
C ASN A 264 -17.94 -11.67 -12.97
N SER A 265 -17.16 -10.84 -13.66
CA SER A 265 -17.50 -9.43 -13.88
C SER A 265 -18.08 -9.23 -15.29
N GLU A 266 -18.51 -8.01 -15.60
CA GLU A 266 -19.01 -7.67 -16.94
C GLU A 266 -18.00 -7.99 -18.05
N LEU A 267 -16.71 -7.69 -17.80
CA LEU A 267 -15.65 -7.78 -18.81
C LEU A 267 -14.76 -9.02 -18.68
N TYR A 268 -14.69 -9.62 -17.49
CA TYR A 268 -13.68 -10.63 -17.18
C TYR A 268 -14.24 -11.82 -16.40
N ARG A 269 -13.50 -12.93 -16.44
CA ARG A 269 -13.66 -14.09 -15.56
C ARG A 269 -12.40 -14.28 -14.75
N TYR A 270 -12.55 -14.31 -13.43
CA TYR A 270 -11.46 -14.44 -12.48
C TYR A 270 -11.52 -15.84 -11.90
N TYR A 271 -10.41 -16.56 -11.96
CA TYR A 271 -10.28 -17.90 -11.40
C TYR A 271 -9.20 -17.87 -10.33
N ILE A 272 -9.47 -18.48 -9.18
CA ILE A 272 -8.44 -18.77 -8.18
C ILE A 272 -8.33 -20.27 -7.97
N GLN A 273 -7.09 -20.76 -7.92
CA GLN A 273 -6.77 -22.12 -7.49
C GLN A 273 -5.84 -22.05 -6.27
N GLU A 274 -6.25 -22.70 -5.19
CA GLU A 274 -5.40 -22.94 -4.03
C GLU A 274 -4.43 -24.08 -4.30
N TYR A 275 -3.21 -23.96 -3.81
CA TYR A 275 -2.18 -24.99 -3.82
C TYR A 275 -1.64 -25.16 -2.41
N MET A 276 -1.74 -26.39 -1.90
CA MET A 276 -1.30 -26.80 -0.57
C MET A 276 0.07 -27.46 -0.65
N GLU A 277 0.89 -27.32 0.37
CA GLU A 277 2.14 -28.07 0.47
C GLU A 277 1.84 -29.57 0.68
N ILE A 278 2.50 -30.46 -0.07
CA ILE A 278 2.26 -31.91 0.03
C ILE A 278 2.74 -32.46 1.38
N SER A 279 3.87 -31.98 1.88
CA SER A 279 4.51 -32.45 3.12
C SER A 279 3.60 -32.34 4.35
N THR A 280 2.81 -31.27 4.44
CA THR A 280 1.90 -30.99 5.54
C THR A 280 0.43 -31.26 5.19
N GLY A 281 0.09 -31.29 3.90
CA GLY A 281 -1.24 -31.57 3.35
C GLY A 281 -2.35 -30.59 3.76
N SER A 282 -2.02 -29.58 4.57
CA SER A 282 -2.96 -28.70 5.28
C SER A 282 -2.54 -27.23 5.27
N TYR A 283 -1.29 -26.92 4.92
CA TYR A 283 -0.82 -25.55 4.79
C TYR A 283 -1.05 -25.03 3.37
N LEU A 284 -1.73 -23.88 3.25
CA LEU A 284 -1.94 -23.18 1.99
C LEU A 284 -0.61 -22.54 1.58
N ALA A 285 0.01 -23.04 0.53
CA ALA A 285 1.32 -22.57 0.06
C ALA A 285 1.17 -21.42 -0.95
N HIS A 286 0.25 -21.57 -1.90
CA HIS A 286 0.03 -20.57 -2.95
C HIS A 286 -1.44 -20.42 -3.31
N ARG A 287 -1.78 -19.23 -3.83
CA ARG A 287 -2.96 -19.01 -4.66
C ARG A 287 -2.55 -18.54 -6.04
N LEU A 288 -3.08 -19.19 -7.07
CA LEU A 288 -2.93 -18.76 -8.46
C LEU A 288 -4.21 -18.08 -8.91
N LEU A 289 -4.11 -16.79 -9.22
CA LEU A 289 -5.13 -16.02 -9.90
C LEU A 289 -4.90 -16.10 -11.41
N ILE A 290 -5.96 -16.40 -12.17
CA ILE A 290 -6.02 -16.27 -13.63
C ILE A 290 -7.20 -15.37 -13.96
N VAL A 291 -6.97 -14.32 -14.73
CA VAL A 291 -8.02 -13.46 -15.28
C VAL A 291 -8.09 -13.68 -16.78
N LEU A 292 -9.25 -14.08 -17.26
CA LEU A 292 -9.56 -14.23 -18.68
C LEU A 292 -10.55 -13.16 -19.14
N ASP A 293 -10.60 -12.91 -20.44
CA ASP A 293 -11.69 -12.14 -21.02
C ASP A 293 -13.05 -12.80 -20.77
N ARG A 294 -14.14 -12.06 -21.01
CA ARG A 294 -15.51 -12.55 -20.76
C ARG A 294 -15.83 -13.85 -21.50
N LYS A 295 -15.19 -14.10 -22.64
CA LYS A 295 -15.35 -15.33 -23.45
C LYS A 295 -14.55 -16.51 -22.90
N GLY A 296 -13.53 -16.27 -22.07
CA GLY A 296 -12.63 -17.29 -21.55
C GLY A 296 -11.55 -17.71 -22.56
N GLU A 297 -11.34 -16.93 -23.61
CA GLU A 297 -10.45 -17.27 -24.71
C GLU A 297 -9.04 -16.73 -24.48
N ASN A 298 -8.97 -15.47 -24.06
CA ASN A 298 -7.73 -14.72 -23.93
C ASN A 298 -7.33 -14.57 -22.47
N LEU A 299 -6.05 -14.87 -22.17
CA LEU A 299 -5.44 -14.57 -20.88
C LEU A 299 -5.19 -13.07 -20.77
N ILE A 300 -5.78 -12.44 -19.78
CA ILE A 300 -5.56 -11.02 -19.46
C ILE A 300 -4.37 -10.89 -18.51
N MET A 301 -4.36 -11.71 -17.45
CA MET A 301 -3.32 -11.72 -16.43
C MET A 301 -3.29 -13.04 -15.66
N GLU A 302 -2.12 -13.45 -15.19
CA GLU A 302 -1.99 -14.47 -14.15
C GLU A 302 -1.02 -14.00 -13.05
N ARG A 303 -1.31 -14.36 -11.79
CA ARG A 303 -0.46 -14.03 -10.64
C ARG A 303 -0.49 -15.16 -9.62
N ALA A 304 0.69 -15.52 -9.11
CA ALA A 304 0.82 -16.32 -7.91
C ALA A 304 1.00 -15.42 -6.68
N PHE A 305 0.29 -15.77 -5.60
CA PHE A 305 0.42 -15.19 -4.27
C PHE A 305 0.91 -16.28 -3.31
N SER A 306 1.71 -15.90 -2.32
CA SER A 306 2.34 -16.86 -1.38
C SER A 306 2.71 -16.21 -0.06
N GLU A 307 2.77 -16.99 1.01
CA GLU A 307 3.29 -16.50 2.28
C GLU A 307 4.82 -16.31 2.23
N SER A 308 5.29 -15.30 2.94
CA SER A 308 6.69 -15.09 3.25
C SER A 308 6.81 -14.46 4.65
N GLU A 309 8.04 -14.25 5.14
CA GLU A 309 8.26 -13.65 6.46
C GLU A 309 7.52 -12.32 6.67
N GLY A 310 7.34 -11.56 5.59
CA GLY A 310 6.69 -10.25 5.60
C GLY A 310 5.36 -10.19 4.88
N THR A 311 4.80 -11.33 4.44
CA THR A 311 3.59 -11.33 3.62
C THR A 311 2.71 -12.52 3.97
N SER A 312 1.43 -12.28 4.20
CA SER A 312 0.44 -13.31 4.52
C SER A 312 -0.70 -13.27 3.52
N MET A 313 -1.28 -14.43 3.21
CA MET A 313 -2.44 -14.48 2.33
C MET A 313 -3.69 -14.01 3.07
N VAL A 314 -4.44 -13.11 2.45
CA VAL A 314 -5.68 -12.57 3.02
C VAL A 314 -6.83 -13.55 2.74
N PRO A 315 -7.77 -13.79 3.67
CA PRO A 315 -8.93 -14.64 3.40
C PRO A 315 -9.69 -14.23 2.13
N LEU A 316 -10.21 -15.22 1.40
CA LEU A 316 -11.03 -14.93 0.21
C LEU A 316 -12.40 -14.39 0.63
N ASN A 317 -12.88 -13.38 -0.10
CA ASN A 317 -14.24 -12.87 0.03
C ASN A 317 -15.26 -13.92 -0.43
N PHE A 318 -16.05 -14.43 0.51
CA PHE A 318 -17.24 -15.21 0.20
C PHE A 318 -18.45 -14.34 0.48
N GLY A 319 -19.41 -14.25 -0.45
CA GLY A 319 -20.54 -13.32 -0.35
C GLY A 319 -21.36 -13.47 0.95
N ILE A 320 -22.32 -12.56 1.14
CA ILE A 320 -23.15 -12.36 2.36
C ILE A 320 -23.84 -13.65 2.86
N GLU A 321 -24.00 -14.67 2.02
CA GLU A 321 -24.63 -15.95 2.40
C GLU A 321 -23.75 -16.86 3.29
N HIS A 322 -22.48 -16.51 3.54
CA HIS A 322 -21.59 -17.28 4.43
C HIS A 322 -21.40 -16.58 5.80
N SER A 323 -22.48 -16.56 6.58
CA SER A 323 -22.68 -15.80 7.82
C SER A 323 -21.89 -16.24 9.07
N ASN A 324 -20.63 -16.68 8.94
CA ASN A 324 -19.79 -17.02 10.11
C ASN A 324 -18.50 -16.19 10.22
N ASN A 325 -18.16 -15.39 9.21
CA ASN A 325 -17.08 -14.42 9.28
C ASN A 325 -17.70 -13.04 9.03
N ASP A 326 -17.42 -12.08 9.89
CA ASP A 326 -17.77 -10.68 9.64
C ASP A 326 -17.32 -10.28 8.23
N ASP A 327 -18.14 -9.46 7.56
CA ASP A 327 -18.10 -8.99 6.16
C ASP A 327 -16.77 -8.33 5.73
N LEU A 328 -15.65 -9.04 5.81
CA LEU A 328 -14.34 -8.55 5.36
C LEU A 328 -14.31 -8.59 3.84
N LYS A 329 -14.45 -7.42 3.23
CA LYS A 329 -14.28 -7.19 1.80
C LYS A 329 -12.80 -6.88 1.54
N GLU A 330 -12.03 -7.92 1.31
CA GLU A 330 -10.59 -7.86 1.19
C GLU A 330 -10.16 -7.68 -0.26
N GLN A 331 -10.67 -8.54 -1.16
CA GLN A 331 -10.32 -8.45 -2.58
C GLN A 331 -11.26 -7.53 -3.36
N TRP A 332 -10.68 -6.66 -4.19
CA TRP A 332 -11.41 -5.68 -4.98
C TRP A 332 -10.99 -5.71 -6.44
N THR A 333 -11.92 -5.36 -7.33
CA THR A 333 -11.64 -5.15 -8.74
C THR A 333 -12.56 -4.09 -9.35
N GLY A 334 -12.14 -3.48 -10.45
CA GLY A 334 -12.91 -2.46 -11.16
C GLY A 334 -12.04 -1.32 -11.68
N TYR A 335 -12.68 -0.24 -12.13
CA TYR A 335 -11.94 0.97 -12.49
C TYR A 335 -11.69 1.79 -11.23
N LEU A 336 -10.41 1.94 -10.87
CA LEU A 336 -9.99 2.78 -9.75
C LEU A 336 -9.55 4.17 -10.20
N PHE A 337 -8.95 4.26 -11.38
CA PHE A 337 -8.36 5.47 -11.92
C PHE A 337 -9.02 5.87 -13.24
N LYS A 338 -9.07 7.17 -13.51
CA LYS A 338 -9.47 7.72 -14.81
C LYS A 338 -8.46 7.30 -15.88
N ASP A 339 -8.95 7.01 -17.08
CA ASP A 339 -8.16 6.70 -18.27
C ASP A 339 -7.13 5.56 -18.11
N LYS A 340 -7.39 4.66 -17.17
CA LYS A 340 -6.56 3.48 -16.89
C LYS A 340 -7.37 2.18 -16.96
N PRO A 341 -6.72 1.04 -17.22
CA PRO A 341 -7.38 -0.26 -17.17
C PRO A 341 -7.98 -0.58 -15.80
N GLN A 342 -8.90 -1.55 -15.76
CA GLN A 342 -9.39 -2.08 -14.48
C GLN A 342 -8.23 -2.66 -13.66
N VAL A 343 -8.40 -2.67 -12.34
CA VAL A 343 -7.41 -3.19 -11.40
C VAL A 343 -7.96 -4.38 -10.63
N VAL A 344 -7.06 -5.14 -10.00
CA VAL A 344 -7.38 -6.19 -9.03
C VAL A 344 -6.34 -6.17 -7.91
N PHE A 345 -6.75 -6.26 -6.64
CA PHE A 345 -5.84 -6.26 -5.49
C PHE A 345 -6.52 -6.79 -4.22
N GLY A 346 -5.76 -6.86 -3.11
CA GLY A 346 -6.27 -7.29 -1.80
C GLY A 346 -6.09 -8.78 -1.49
N PHE A 347 -5.11 -9.44 -2.13
CA PHE A 347 -4.83 -10.87 -1.95
C PHE A 347 -3.82 -11.18 -0.85
N GLU A 348 -2.99 -10.20 -0.50
CA GLU A 348 -1.88 -10.31 0.44
C GLU A 348 -1.88 -9.12 1.41
N SER A 349 -1.50 -9.39 2.65
CA SER A 349 -1.22 -8.38 3.67
C SER A 349 0.28 -8.34 3.92
N HIS A 350 0.86 -7.14 4.07
CA HIS A 350 2.30 -6.97 4.20
C HIS A 350 2.68 -6.46 5.59
N SER A 351 3.50 -7.24 6.29
CA SER A 351 4.26 -6.79 7.45
C SER A 351 5.57 -6.13 7.02
N PHE A 352 6.19 -6.63 5.93
CA PHE A 352 7.36 -6.03 5.29
C PHE A 352 7.04 -5.70 3.83
N GLY A 353 7.45 -4.51 3.40
CA GLY A 353 7.11 -3.97 2.10
C GLY A 353 5.75 -3.28 2.06
N CYS A 354 5.34 -2.85 0.87
CA CYS A 354 4.07 -2.19 0.66
C CYS A 354 3.26 -2.94 -0.40
N PRO A 355 1.92 -2.99 -0.26
CA PRO A 355 1.07 -3.60 -1.26
C PRO A 355 1.05 -2.79 -2.55
N ASN A 356 0.54 -3.46 -3.57
CA ASN A 356 0.42 -2.93 -4.91
C ASN A 356 -1.01 -3.11 -5.45
N ILE A 357 -1.29 -2.33 -6.49
CA ILE A 357 -2.50 -2.41 -7.30
C ILE A 357 -2.10 -2.99 -8.65
N ILE A 358 -2.76 -4.07 -9.04
CA ILE A 358 -2.44 -4.83 -10.26
C ILE A 358 -3.38 -4.37 -11.36
N PHE A 359 -2.84 -3.86 -12.48
CA PHE A 359 -3.66 -3.56 -13.65
C PHE A 359 -4.01 -4.83 -14.41
N LEU A 360 -5.25 -4.91 -14.90
CA LEU A 360 -5.74 -5.94 -15.81
C LEU A 360 -5.35 -5.62 -17.27
N ASP A 361 -4.10 -5.25 -17.46
CA ASP A 361 -3.42 -5.06 -18.73
C ASP A 361 -1.94 -5.40 -18.53
N SER A 362 -1.44 -6.40 -19.24
CA SER A 362 -0.05 -6.88 -19.11
C SER A 362 1.01 -5.85 -19.55
N LYS A 363 0.62 -4.78 -20.23
CA LYS A 363 1.51 -3.68 -20.62
C LYS A 363 1.67 -2.64 -19.53
N GLU A 364 0.73 -2.55 -18.59
CA GLU A 364 0.79 -1.64 -17.46
C GLU A 364 1.52 -2.30 -16.29
N ARG A 365 2.41 -1.56 -15.64
CA ARG A 365 3.12 -2.06 -14.46
C ARG A 365 2.25 -1.87 -13.23
N ASP A 366 2.42 -2.76 -12.26
CA ASP A 366 1.79 -2.62 -10.95
C ASP A 366 2.10 -1.26 -10.31
N LEU A 367 1.09 -0.68 -9.67
CA LEU A 367 1.22 0.55 -8.91
C LEU A 367 1.43 0.22 -7.44
N TYR A 368 2.63 0.46 -6.93
CA TYR A 368 2.94 0.31 -5.51
C TYR A 368 2.37 1.47 -4.71
N ILE A 369 1.79 1.16 -3.55
CA ILE A 369 1.28 2.15 -2.61
C ILE A 369 2.42 2.54 -1.67
N ASN A 370 2.73 3.83 -1.58
CA ASN A 370 3.66 4.33 -0.57
C ASN A 370 3.06 4.13 0.82
N CYS A 371 3.73 3.34 1.63
CA CYS A 371 3.24 2.97 2.95
C CYS A 371 4.19 3.39 4.08
N ASP A 372 5.31 4.08 3.79
CA ASP A 372 6.35 4.38 4.76
C ASP A 372 6.84 3.11 5.47
N ASN A 373 7.32 2.14 4.68
CA ASN A 373 7.83 0.88 5.20
C ASN A 373 9.22 1.10 5.81
N ARG A 374 9.30 1.08 7.15
CA ARG A 374 10.54 1.28 7.92
C ARG A 374 11.14 0.00 8.50
N HIS A 375 10.62 -1.14 8.07
CA HIS A 375 11.18 -2.44 8.42
C HIS A 375 12.35 -2.83 7.55
#